data_AF-A0A1B6ATG3-F1
#
_entry.id   AF-A0A1B6ATG3-F1
#
_cell.length_a   1.000
_cell.length_b   1.000
_cell.length_c   1.000
_cell.angle_alpha   90.00
_cell.angle_beta   90.00
_cell.angle_gamma   90.00
#
_symmetry.space_group_name_H-M   'P 1'
#
loop_
_entity.id
_entity.type
_entity.pdbx_description
1 polymer ?
#
loop_
_entity_poly.entity_id
_entity_poly.type
_entity_poly.pdbx_seq_one_letter_code
_entity_poly.pdbx_strand_id
1 'polypeptide(L)'
;MNEAVGLSKLYSVADVDRALGTAAVTGRFADKDLLSILDYQATRGHTAPILRGEGHSLQPGTSAWASFGIPTPTSDTAEYDESDLA
;
A
#
# COMPACT_ATOMS: atom_id res chain seq x y z
N MET A 1 2.31 -10.66 -30.56
CA MET A 1 0.85 -10.75 -30.81
C MET A 1 0.34 -12.17 -31.02
N ASN A 2 0.99 -12.98 -31.87
CA ASN A 2 0.60 -14.40 -32.06
C ASN A 2 0.60 -15.21 -30.75
N GLU A 3 1.57 -14.96 -29.87
CA GLU A 3 1.66 -15.60 -28.55
C GLU A 3 0.39 -15.42 -27.71
N ALA A 4 -0.14 -14.19 -27.63
CA ALA A 4 -1.36 -13.90 -26.85
C ALA A 4 -2.59 -14.67 -27.38
N VAL A 5 -2.71 -14.81 -28.71
CA VAL A 5 -3.79 -15.58 -29.35
C VAL A 5 -3.63 -17.09 -29.13
N GLY A 6 -2.39 -17.58 -29.01
CA GLY A 6 -2.12 -18.95 -28.59
C GLY A 6 -2.53 -19.20 -27.14
N LEU A 7 -2.13 -18.30 -26.24
CA LEU A 7 -2.39 -18.40 -24.81
C LEU A 7 -3.88 -18.23 -24.46
N SER A 8 -4.64 -17.44 -25.22
CA SER A 8 -6.08 -17.28 -25.01
C SER A 8 -6.90 -18.56 -25.26
N LYS A 9 -6.29 -19.61 -25.84
CA LYS A 9 -6.91 -20.93 -25.96
C LYS A 9 -6.78 -21.77 -24.69
N LEU A 10 -5.83 -21.43 -23.82
CA LEU A 10 -5.47 -22.16 -22.61
C LEU A 10 -5.90 -21.41 -21.33
N TYR A 11 -5.91 -20.08 -21.39
CA TYR A 11 -6.22 -19.20 -20.26
C TYR A 11 -7.49 -18.38 -20.51
N SER A 12 -8.06 -17.83 -19.44
CA SER A 12 -9.21 -16.93 -19.57
C SER A 12 -8.83 -15.66 -20.32
N VAL A 13 -9.79 -15.09 -21.06
CA VAL A 13 -9.58 -13.84 -21.79
C VAL A 13 -9.20 -12.69 -20.84
N ALA A 14 -9.77 -12.68 -19.63
CA ALA A 14 -9.49 -11.66 -18.62
C ALA A 14 -8.04 -11.73 -18.12
N ASP A 15 -7.49 -12.93 -17.90
CA ASP A 15 -6.11 -13.09 -17.45
C ASP A 15 -5.11 -12.67 -18.54
N VAL A 16 -5.39 -13.00 -19.80
CA VAL A 16 -4.55 -12.60 -20.93
C VAL A 16 -4.58 -11.08 -21.15
N ASP A 17 -5.76 -10.44 -21.04
CA ASP A 17 -5.90 -8.98 -21.15
C ASP A 17 -5.12 -8.26 -20.04
N ARG A 18 -5.22 -8.76 -18.80
CA ARG A 18 -4.45 -8.22 -17.67
C ARG A 18 -2.93 -8.38 -17.88
N ALA A 19 -2.49 -9.54 -18.38
CA ALA A 19 -1.09 -9.76 -18.72
C ALA A 19 -0.61 -8.80 -19.81
N LEU A 20 -1.43 -8.55 -20.84
CA LEU A 20 -1.15 -7.56 -21.89
C LEU A 20 -1.03 -6.14 -21.33
N GLY A 21 -1.92 -5.73 -20.42
CA GLY A 21 -1.82 -4.44 -19.75
C GLY A 21 -0.51 -4.29 -18.97
N THR A 22 -0.09 -5.33 -18.26
CA THR A 22 1.18 -5.34 -17.51
C THR A 22 2.40 -5.28 -18.45
N ALA A 23 2.38 -6.04 -19.54
CA ALA A 23 3.41 -6.02 -20.57
C ALA A 23 3.55 -4.63 -21.22
N ALA A 24 2.41 -3.97 -21.50
CA ALA A 24 2.38 -2.62 -22.06
C ALA A 24 3.01 -1.58 -21.12
N VAL A 25 2.66 -1.61 -19.82
CA VAL A 25 3.20 -0.67 -18.82
C VAL A 25 4.71 -0.85 -18.63
N THR A 26 5.19 -2.09 -18.70
CA THR A 26 6.61 -2.41 -18.46
C THR A 26 7.47 -2.43 -19.73
N GLY A 27 6.86 -2.31 -20.91
CA GLY A 27 7.56 -2.42 -22.20
C GLY A 27 8.09 -3.83 -22.50
N ARG A 28 7.50 -4.87 -21.90
CA ARG A 28 7.99 -6.25 -21.95
C ARG A 28 7.15 -7.13 -22.88
N PHE A 29 7.50 -7.13 -24.15
CA PHE A 29 6.86 -7.97 -25.20
C PHE A 29 7.85 -8.94 -25.86
N ALA A 30 8.95 -9.28 -25.19
CA ALA A 30 9.89 -10.27 -25.68
C ALA A 30 9.32 -11.69 -25.50
N ASP A 31 9.95 -12.66 -26.17
CA ASP A 31 9.51 -14.06 -26.09
C ASP A 31 9.43 -14.54 -24.63
N LYS A 32 8.31 -15.20 -24.30
CA LYS A 32 7.97 -15.72 -22.97
C LYS A 32 7.68 -14.67 -21.88
N ASP A 33 7.79 -13.37 -22.16
CA ASP A 33 7.40 -12.35 -21.19
C ASP A 33 5.92 -12.50 -20.82
N LEU A 34 5.07 -12.73 -21.82
CA LEU A 34 3.63 -12.83 -21.61
C LEU A 34 3.28 -14.07 -20.75
N LEU A 35 3.90 -15.20 -21.05
CA LEU A 35 3.74 -16.43 -20.28
C LEU A 35 4.27 -16.28 -18.84
N SER A 36 5.42 -15.63 -18.66
CA SER A 36 6.00 -15.37 -17.33
C SER A 36 5.12 -14.44 -16.47
N ILE A 37 4.55 -13.39 -17.08
CA ILE A 37 3.62 -12.49 -16.39
C ILE A 37 2.35 -13.26 -16.00
N LEU A 38 1.85 -14.12 -16.88
CA LEU A 38 0.63 -14.87 -16.65
C LEU A 38 0.81 -15.95 -15.58
N ASP A 39 1.94 -16.65 -15.57
CA ASP A 39 2.32 -17.60 -14.52
C ASP A 39 2.44 -16.91 -13.14
N TYR A 40 3.06 -15.72 -13.11
CA TYR A 40 3.12 -14.90 -11.91
C TYR A 40 1.73 -14.51 -11.40
N GLN A 41 0.82 -14.10 -12.30
CA GLN A 41 -0.56 -13.75 -11.96
C GLN A 41 -1.35 -14.97 -11.42
N ALA A 42 -1.17 -16.14 -12.03
CA ALA A 42 -1.80 -17.38 -11.57
C ALA A 42 -1.32 -17.77 -10.16
N THR A 43 -0.03 -17.60 -9.88
CA THR A 43 0.58 -17.97 -8.58
C THR A 43 0.22 -16.99 -7.46
N ARG A 44 0.13 -15.69 -7.76
CA ARG A 44 -0.12 -14.63 -6.76
C ARG A 44 -1.59 -14.26 -6.61
N GLY A 45 -2.47 -14.80 -7.46
CA GLY A 45 -3.89 -14.48 -7.50
C GLY A 45 -4.16 -12.98 -7.65
N HIS A 46 -5.41 -12.59 -7.46
CA HIS A 46 -5.83 -11.18 -7.38
C HIS A 46 -5.38 -10.55 -6.05
N THR A 47 -4.08 -10.58 -5.76
CA THR A 47 -3.52 -9.85 -4.63
C THR A 47 -3.72 -8.37 -4.91
N ALA A 48 -4.50 -7.72 -4.04
CA ALA A 48 -4.63 -6.26 -4.03
C ALA A 48 -3.21 -5.66 -4.03
N PRO A 49 -2.98 -4.53 -4.75
CA PRO A 49 -1.70 -3.85 -4.71
C PRO A 49 -1.25 -3.72 -3.26
N ILE A 50 -0.02 -4.12 -2.97
CA ILE A 50 0.54 -3.99 -1.62
C ILE A 50 0.63 -2.48 -1.35
N LEU A 51 -0.38 -1.94 -0.67
CA LEU A 51 -0.32 -0.60 -0.14
C LEU A 51 0.84 -0.59 0.85
N ARG A 52 1.89 0.20 0.58
CA ARG A 52 3.01 0.37 1.49
C ARG A 52 2.51 1.06 2.76
N GLY A 53 2.06 0.25 3.71
CA GLY A 53 1.70 0.70 5.05
C GLY A 53 2.96 1.08 5.83
N GLU A 54 2.78 2.00 6.77
CA GLU A 54 3.87 2.56 7.57
C GLU A 54 4.57 1.52 8.45
N GLY A 55 3.90 0.40 8.76
CA GLY A 55 4.46 -0.71 9.53
C GLY A 55 5.66 -1.42 8.89
N HIS A 56 5.91 -1.18 7.60
CA HIS A 56 7.10 -1.69 6.88
C HIS A 56 7.89 -0.56 6.21
N SER A 57 7.68 0.68 6.63
CA SER A 57 8.42 1.85 6.13
C SER A 57 9.73 2.02 6.90
N LEU A 58 10.83 2.21 6.17
CA LEU A 58 12.12 2.62 6.76
C LEU A 58 12.15 4.12 7.07
N GLN A 59 11.17 4.89 6.60
CA GLN A 59 11.06 6.30 6.93
C GLN A 59 10.41 6.44 8.31
N PRO A 60 11.06 7.12 9.27
CA PRO A 60 10.42 7.48 10.53
C PRO A 60 9.16 8.30 10.25
N GLY A 61 8.02 7.88 10.80
CA GLY A 61 6.78 8.64 10.70
C GLY A 61 6.82 9.93 11.53
N THR A 62 5.91 10.86 11.27
CA THR A 62 5.78 12.12 12.03
C THR A 62 4.95 11.97 13.32
N SER A 63 4.56 10.74 13.70
CA SER A 63 3.74 10.47 14.89
C SER A 63 4.39 10.96 16.19
N ALA A 64 5.72 10.99 16.26
CA ALA A 64 6.47 11.57 17.38
C ALA A 64 6.18 13.08 17.60
N TRP A 65 5.68 13.78 16.59
CA TRP A 65 5.30 15.20 16.67
C TRP A 65 3.84 15.42 17.01
N ALA A 66 3.03 14.36 17.17
CA ALA A 66 1.57 14.50 17.38
C ALA A 66 1.21 15.26 18.66
N SER A 67 2.09 15.25 19.67
CA SER A 67 1.90 15.98 20.93
C SER A 67 2.39 17.43 20.87
N PHE A 68 3.03 17.85 19.77
CA PHE A 68 3.53 19.21 19.64
C PHE A 68 2.37 20.20 19.53
N GLY A 69 2.26 21.11 20.50
CA GLY A 69 1.20 22.12 20.55
C GLY A 69 -0.09 21.69 21.30
N ILE A 70 -0.16 20.46 21.81
CA ILE A 70 -1.26 20.06 22.70
C ILE A 70 -0.92 20.55 24.11
N PRO A 71 -1.72 21.44 24.72
CA PRO A 71 -1.51 21.84 26.10
C PRO A 71 -1.68 20.61 26.98
N THR A 72 -0.62 20.22 27.70
CA THR A 72 -0.75 19.26 28.80
C THR A 72 -1.72 19.86 29.81
N PRO A 73 -2.82 19.18 30.16
CA PRO A 73 -3.68 19.63 31.23
C PRO A 73 -2.85 19.57 32.51
N THR A 74 -2.27 20.72 32.88
CA THR A 74 -1.71 20.93 34.21
C THR A 74 -2.92 20.97 35.11
N SER A 75 -3.10 19.93 35.91
CA SER A 75 -4.04 19.94 37.03
C SER A 75 -3.52 20.97 38.05
N ASP A 76 -3.71 22.25 37.76
CA ASP A 76 -3.56 23.32 38.73
C ASP A 76 -4.75 23.21 39.69
N THR A 77 -4.60 22.34 40.68
CA THR A 77 -5.46 22.32 41.86
C THR A 77 -5.17 23.60 42.63
N ALA A 78 -6.00 24.62 42.42
CA ALA A 78 -5.96 25.83 43.20
C ALA A 78 -6.48 25.53 44.62
N GLU A 79 -5.57 25.20 45.53
CA GLU A 79 -5.78 25.36 46.97
C GLU A 79 -5.81 26.88 47.27
N TYR A 80 -7.01 27.47 47.27
CA TYR A 80 -7.23 28.75 47.92
C TYR A 80 -7.58 28.47 49.39
N ASP A 81 -6.58 28.64 50.26
CA ASP A 81 -6.76 28.63 51.72
C ASP A 81 -7.31 30.00 52.16
N GLU A 82 -8.63 30.09 52.38
CA GLU A 82 -9.36 31.30 52.81
C GLU A 82 -9.15 31.65 54.30
N SER A 83 -7.98 31.34 54.87
CA SER A 83 -7.72 31.49 56.32
C SER A 83 -7.17 32.87 56.76
N ASP A 84 -6.90 33.80 55.83
CA ASP A 84 -6.14 35.04 56.12
C ASP A 84 -6.95 36.36 56.04
N LEU A 85 -8.29 36.29 56.01
CA LEU A 85 -9.15 37.48 56.10
C LEU A 85 -9.85 37.54 57.48
N ALA A 86 -9.07 37.90 58.51
CA ALA A 86 -9.55 38.34 59.82
C ALA A 86 -9.45 39.87 59.95
#